data_AF-A0A859IEJ0-F1
#
_entry.id   AF-A0A859IEJ0-F1
#
_cell.length_a   1.000
_cell.length_b   1.000
_cell.length_c   1.000
_cell.angle_alpha   90.00
_cell.angle_beta   90.00
_cell.angle_gamma   90.00
#
_symmetry.space_group_name_H-M   'P 1'
#
loop_
_entity.id
_entity.type
_entity.pdbx_description
1 polymer ?
#
loop_
_entity_poly.entity_id
_entity_poly.type
_entity_poly.pdbx_seq_one_letter_code
_entity_poly.pdbx_strand_id
1 'polypeptide(L)'
;MNIPQSLINESREFFQNHKKELFLNRYGAPISARGITHNLKIYAEKCGIRKDVVHPHNFRHFFAIQFLKKNNNIALLADLLGHSNVNMTALYLRLSHSEQREAINNSVNW
;
A
#
# COMPACT_ATOMS: atom_id res chain seq x y z
N MET A 1 10.08 -3.15 -10.70
CA MET A 1 9.14 -3.20 -9.57
C MET A 1 9.18 -4.62 -9.02
N ASN A 2 9.55 -4.80 -7.75
CA ASN A 2 9.69 -6.14 -7.16
C ASN A 2 8.33 -6.58 -6.59
N ILE A 3 7.62 -7.43 -7.33
CA ILE A 3 6.35 -8.00 -6.90
C ILE A 3 6.63 -9.30 -6.15
N PRO A 4 6.08 -9.51 -4.93
CA PRO A 4 6.28 -10.76 -4.19
C PRO A 4 5.87 -12.00 -4.99
N GLN A 5 6.70 -13.04 -4.98
CA GLN A 5 6.44 -14.28 -5.74
C GLN A 5 5.13 -14.96 -5.28
N SER A 6 4.80 -14.87 -3.99
CA SER A 6 3.53 -15.37 -3.46
C SER A 6 2.33 -14.70 -4.13
N LEU A 7 2.36 -13.37 -4.29
CA LEU A 7 1.29 -12.62 -4.94
C LEU A 7 1.17 -12.98 -6.42
N ILE A 8 2.30 -13.19 -7.12
CA ILE A 8 2.30 -13.66 -8.51
C ILE A 8 1.64 -15.03 -8.61
N ASN A 9 1.97 -15.95 -7.70
CA ASN A 9 1.44 -17.29 -7.71
C ASN A 9 -0.07 -17.31 -7.41
N GLU A 10 -0.51 -16.58 -6.40
CA GLU A 10 -1.92 -16.42 -6.04
C GLU A 10 -2.74 -15.79 -7.18
N SER A 11 -2.16 -14.80 -7.86
CA SER A 11 -2.84 -14.07 -8.94
C SER A 11 -2.84 -14.81 -10.27
N ARG A 12 -2.08 -15.91 -10.39
CA ARG A 12 -1.86 -16.60 -11.67
C ARG A 12 -3.16 -17.12 -12.24
N GLU A 13 -3.99 -17.77 -11.43
CA GLU A 13 -5.28 -18.32 -11.86
C GLU A 13 -6.21 -17.23 -12.40
N PHE A 14 -6.25 -16.08 -11.72
CA PHE A 14 -7.04 -14.93 -12.17
C PHE A 14 -6.56 -14.41 -13.53
N PHE A 15 -5.25 -14.32 -13.76
CA PHE A 15 -4.69 -13.70 -14.97
C PHE A 15 -4.30 -14.66 -16.10
N GLN A 16 -4.50 -15.98 -15.94
CA GLN A 16 -4.09 -17.01 -16.90
C GLN A 16 -4.54 -16.76 -18.35
N ASN A 17 -5.74 -16.21 -18.53
CA ASN A 17 -6.35 -15.96 -19.85
C ASN A 17 -6.54 -14.47 -20.18
N HIS A 18 -5.87 -13.57 -19.46
CA HIS A 18 -6.08 -12.13 -19.64
C HIS A 18 -5.41 -11.60 -20.91
N LYS A 19 -6.08 -10.66 -21.58
CA LYS A 19 -5.53 -9.84 -22.66
C LYS A 19 -4.51 -8.84 -22.09
N LYS A 20 -3.91 -8.01 -22.96
CA LYS A 20 -2.93 -6.94 -22.65
C LYS A 20 -3.21 -6.09 -21.38
N GLU A 21 -4.47 -5.99 -20.97
CA GLU A 21 -4.95 -5.20 -19.83
C GLU A 21 -5.36 -6.13 -18.67
N LEU A 22 -4.76 -5.93 -17.49
CA LEU A 22 -4.95 -6.83 -16.33
C LEU A 22 -6.29 -6.63 -15.64
N PHE A 23 -6.78 -5.39 -15.52
CA PHE A 23 -7.99 -5.09 -14.76
C PHE A 23 -9.06 -4.50 -15.66
N LEU A 24 -10.17 -5.23 -15.80
CA LEU A 24 -11.28 -4.86 -16.67
C LEU A 24 -12.49 -4.42 -15.85
N ASN A 25 -13.30 -3.55 -16.45
CA ASN A 25 -14.63 -3.22 -15.98
C ASN A 25 -15.65 -4.28 -16.46
N ARG A 26 -16.92 -4.15 -16.03
CA ARG A 26 -17.99 -5.10 -16.40
C ARG A 26 -18.29 -5.24 -17.90
N TYR A 27 -17.79 -4.30 -18.72
CA TYR A 27 -17.93 -4.30 -20.18
C TYR A 27 -16.69 -4.85 -20.89
N GLY A 28 -15.69 -5.35 -20.15
CA GLY A 28 -14.46 -5.91 -20.73
C GLY A 28 -13.43 -4.87 -21.19
N ALA A 29 -13.64 -3.58 -20.89
CA ALA A 29 -12.65 -2.52 -21.15
C ALA A 29 -11.82 -2.23 -19.88
N PRO A 30 -10.65 -1.58 -19.98
CA PRO A 30 -9.83 -1.23 -18.82
C PRO A 30 -10.63 -0.47 -17.76
N ILE A 31 -10.47 -0.86 -16.49
CA ILE A 31 -11.11 -0.16 -15.39
C ILE A 31 -10.41 1.17 -15.12
N SER A 32 -11.20 2.23 -14.86
CA SER A 32 -10.65 3.53 -14.49
C SER A 32 -10.26 3.57 -13.00
N ALA A 33 -9.39 4.51 -12.63
CA ALA A 33 -9.03 4.75 -11.23
C ALA A 33 -10.27 5.08 -10.35
N ARG A 34 -11.27 5.77 -10.91
CA ARG A 34 -12.55 6.02 -10.25
C ARG A 34 -13.33 4.72 -10.04
N GLY A 35 -13.35 3.84 -11.04
CA GLY A 35 -13.96 2.51 -10.95
C GLY A 35 -13.32 1.66 -9.85
N ILE A 36 -11.99 1.63 -9.76
CA ILE A 36 -11.27 0.97 -8.67
C ILE A 36 -11.68 1.56 -7.31
N THR A 37 -11.68 2.89 -7.19
CA THR A 37 -12.05 3.56 -5.93
C THR A 37 -13.49 3.23 -5.54
N HIS A 38 -14.43 3.23 -6.49
CA HIS A 38 -15.82 2.85 -6.25
C HIS A 38 -15.94 1.40 -5.77
N ASN A 39 -15.28 0.45 -6.45
CA ASN A 39 -15.27 -0.96 -6.05
C ASN A 39 -14.71 -1.14 -4.64
N LEU A 40 -13.64 -0.43 -4.28
CA LEU A 40 -13.08 -0.44 -2.93
C LEU A 40 -14.10 0.02 -1.88
N LYS A 41 -14.93 1.04 -2.16
CA LYS A 41 -15.99 1.48 -1.22
C LYS A 41 -17.08 0.42 -1.05
N ILE A 42 -17.42 -0.32 -2.11
CA ILE A 42 -18.37 -1.44 -2.04
C ILE A 42 -17.81 -2.55 -1.14
N TYR A 43 -16.53 -2.92 -1.32
CA TYR A 43 -15.90 -3.92 -0.47
C TYR A 43 -15.77 -3.46 0.98
N ALA A 44 -15.48 -2.18 1.22
CA ALA A 44 -15.44 -1.60 2.56
C ALA A 44 -16.75 -1.86 3.33
N GLU A 45 -17.89 -1.60 2.68
CA GLU A 45 -19.21 -1.85 3.26
C GLU A 45 -19.44 -3.33 3.60
N LYS A 46 -19.11 -4.22 2.66
CA LYS A 46 -19.23 -5.67 2.86
C LYS A 46 -18.38 -6.18 4.04
N CYS A 47 -17.24 -5.55 4.28
CA CYS A 47 -16.35 -5.88 5.39
C CYS A 47 -16.63 -5.11 6.68
N GLY A 48 -17.66 -4.24 6.73
CA GLY A 48 -17.95 -3.40 7.91
C GLY A 48 -16.91 -2.31 8.18
N ILE A 49 -16.13 -1.91 7.17
CA ILE A 49 -15.11 -0.87 7.28
C ILE A 49 -15.71 0.47 6.83
N ARG A 50 -15.39 1.55 7.55
CA ARG A 50 -15.89 2.89 7.17
C ARG A 50 -15.43 3.26 5.77
N LYS A 51 -16.38 3.68 4.92
CA LYS A 51 -16.12 3.94 3.51
C LYS A 51 -15.09 5.05 3.32
N ASP A 52 -15.13 6.13 4.10
CA ASP A 52 -14.25 7.30 3.98
C ASP A 52 -12.76 6.92 4.03
N VAL A 53 -12.37 5.97 4.89
CA VAL A 53 -10.96 5.57 5.03
C VAL A 53 -10.46 4.63 3.92
N VAL A 54 -11.35 3.97 3.17
CA VAL A 54 -10.94 2.96 2.17
C VAL A 54 -10.74 3.59 0.80
N HIS A 55 -9.51 3.97 0.45
CA HIS A 55 -9.17 4.54 -0.87
C HIS A 55 -7.70 4.25 -1.20
N PRO A 56 -7.29 4.31 -2.49
CA PRO A 56 -5.96 3.83 -2.93
C PRO A 56 -4.78 4.40 -2.15
N HIS A 57 -4.80 5.70 -1.82
CA HIS A 57 -3.72 6.32 -1.04
C HIS A 57 -3.60 5.76 0.37
N ASN A 58 -4.71 5.41 1.03
CA ASN A 58 -4.66 4.83 2.36
C ASN A 58 -4.12 3.40 2.38
N PHE A 59 -4.36 2.61 1.32
CA PHE A 59 -3.70 1.31 1.15
C PHE A 59 -2.19 1.47 0.97
N ARG A 60 -1.74 2.46 0.19
CA ARG A 60 -0.32 2.78 0.03
C ARG A 60 0.30 3.20 1.36
N HIS A 61 -0.40 4.03 2.13
CA HIS A 61 0.04 4.49 3.45
C HIS A 61 0.14 3.33 4.44
N PHE A 62 -0.89 2.48 4.51
CA PHE A 62 -0.88 1.29 5.33
C PHE A 62 0.28 0.36 4.94
N PHE A 63 0.47 0.09 3.65
CA PHE A 63 1.60 -0.71 3.17
C PHE A 63 2.95 -0.13 3.60
N ALA A 64 3.16 1.18 3.42
CA ALA A 64 4.40 1.85 3.81
C ALA A 64 4.69 1.73 5.31
N ILE A 65 3.69 1.97 6.17
CA ILE A 65 3.84 1.83 7.62
C ILE A 65 4.17 0.38 7.99
N GLN A 66 3.41 -0.59 7.47
CA GLN A 66 3.62 -2.01 7.78
C GLN A 66 4.99 -2.50 7.29
N PHE A 67 5.43 -2.02 6.12
CA PHE A 67 6.75 -2.31 5.58
C PHE A 67 7.83 -1.78 6.52
N LEU A 68 7.77 -0.50 6.92
CA LEU A 68 8.76 0.11 7.79
C LEU A 68 8.83 -0.51 9.19
N LYS A 69 7.67 -0.90 9.75
CA LYS A 69 7.59 -1.62 11.03
C LYS A 69 8.32 -2.96 11.00
N LYS A 70 8.33 -3.64 9.85
CA LYS A 70 9.02 -4.94 9.67
C LYS A 70 10.43 -4.80 9.13
N ASN A 71 10.69 -3.74 8.36
CA ASN A 71 11.92 -3.49 7.63
C ASN A 71 12.23 -2.00 7.71
N ASN A 72 13.20 -1.61 8.54
CA ASN A 72 13.54 -0.20 8.74
C ASN A 72 14.37 0.41 7.58
N ASN A 73 14.13 0.00 6.34
CA ASN A 73 14.85 0.46 5.15
C ASN A 73 13.95 1.36 4.29
N ILE A 74 14.05 2.67 4.50
CA ILE A 74 13.29 3.69 3.77
C ILE A 74 13.70 3.79 2.29
N ALA A 75 14.97 3.56 1.95
CA ALA A 75 15.42 3.62 0.55
C ALA A 75 14.75 2.52 -0.27
N LEU A 76 14.72 1.30 0.26
CA LEU A 76 14.02 0.17 -0.35
C LEU A 76 12.51 0.45 -0.50
N LEU A 77 11.89 1.08 0.50
CA LEU A 77 10.48 1.47 0.39
C LEU A 77 10.26 2.53 -0.70
N ALA A 78 11.15 3.53 -0.81
CA ALA A 78 11.04 4.57 -1.83
C ALA A 78 11.15 3.98 -3.25
N ASP A 79 12.08 3.05 -3.47
CA ASP A 79 12.24 2.32 -4.73
C ASP A 79 10.99 1.48 -5.04
N LEU A 80 10.45 0.78 -4.05
CA LEU A 80 9.26 -0.05 -4.21
C LEU A 80 8.01 0.77 -4.55
N LEU A 81 7.88 1.96 -3.96
CA LEU A 81 6.81 2.91 -4.27
C LEU A 81 7.10 3.73 -5.52
N GLY A 82 8.28 3.62 -6.15
CA GLY A 82 8.66 4.43 -7.31
C GLY A 82 8.64 5.93 -7.01
N HIS A 83 8.96 6.33 -5.78
CA HIS A 83 9.05 7.73 -5.41
C HIS A 83 10.42 8.27 -5.84
N SER A 84 10.44 9.20 -6.79
CA SER A 84 11.67 9.90 -7.21
C SER A 84 12.25 10.80 -6.10
N ASN A 85 11.48 11.08 -5.05
CA ASN A 85 11.90 11.88 -3.91
C ASN A 85 11.61 11.13 -2.59
N VAL A 86 12.69 10.82 -1.85
CA VAL A 86 12.61 10.13 -0.56
C VAL A 86 11.81 10.91 0.50
N ASN A 87 11.70 12.22 0.38
CA ASN A 87 10.93 13.07 1.30
C ASN A 87 9.43 12.72 1.29
N MET A 88 8.89 12.24 0.17
CA MET A 88 7.51 11.73 0.13
C MET A 88 7.35 10.43 0.94
N THR A 89 8.40 9.63 1.04
CA THR A 89 8.43 8.39 1.84
C THR A 89 8.70 8.69 3.32
N ALA A 90 9.49 9.72 3.62
CA ALA A 90 9.78 10.16 5.00
C ALA A 90 8.52 10.62 5.76
N LEU A 91 7.45 11.03 5.05
CA LEU A 91 6.15 11.30 5.68
C LEU A 91 5.58 10.08 6.44
N TYR A 92 5.92 8.85 6.03
CA TYR A 92 5.50 7.63 6.72
C TYR A 92 6.33 7.31 7.97
N LEU A 93 7.48 7.96 8.16
CA LEU A 93 8.34 7.82 9.35
C LEU A 93 8.01 8.84 10.45
N ARG A 94 6.99 9.69 10.27
CA ARG A 94 6.58 10.62 11.32
C ARG A 94 5.99 9.85 12.49
N LEU A 95 6.87 9.55 13.44
CA LEU A 95 6.52 9.12 14.78
C LEU A 95 5.77 10.26 15.47
N SER A 96 4.73 9.92 16.21
CA SER A 96 4.13 10.81 17.19
C SER A 96 5.17 11.25 18.22
N HIS A 97 4.91 12.37 18.90
CA HIS A 97 5.83 12.91 19.90
C HIS A 97 6.08 11.91 21.06
N SER A 98 5.10 11.05 21.36
CA SER A 98 5.23 9.95 22.32
C SER A 98 6.12 8.82 21.81
N GLU A 99 5.93 8.38 20.56
CA GLU A 99 6.75 7.32 19.96
C GLU A 99 8.22 7.77 19.79
N GLN A 100 8.47 9.05 19.46
CA GLN A 100 9.82 9.60 19.42
C GLN A 100 10.49 9.57 20.79
N ARG A 101 9.77 9.98 21.83
CA ARG A 101 10.28 10.00 23.21
C ARG A 101 10.60 8.59 23.71
N GLU A 102 9.72 7.63 23.44
CA GLU A 102 9.95 6.22 23.77
C GLU A 102 11.15 5.64 23.00
N ALA A 103 11.27 5.92 21.70
CA ALA A 103 12.40 5.47 20.90
C ALA A 103 13.74 6.02 21.41
N ILE A 104 13.78 7.29 21.81
CA ILE A 104 14.96 7.92 22.42
C ILE A 104 15.30 7.25 23.75
N ASN A 105 14.31 7.07 24.63
CA ASN A 105 14.51 6.41 25.93
C ASN A 105 15.05 4.98 25.79
N ASN A 106 14.60 4.24 24.77
CA ASN A 106 15.04 2.87 24.52
C ASN A 106 16.42 2.78 23.84
N SER A 107 16.85 3.84 23.16
CA SER A 107 18.11 3.86 22.40
C SER A 107 19.26 4.50 23.17
N VAL A 108 18.94 5.36 24.15
CA VAL A 108 19.92 6.03 25.00
C VAL A 108 19.96 5.31 26.33
N ASN A 109 20.74 4.24 26.38
CA ASN A 109 21.16 3.65 27.65
C ASN A 109 22.46 4.35 28.08
N TRP A 110 22.39 5.10 29.17
CA TRP A 110 23.56 5.37 30.02
C TRP A 110 23.75 4.22 30.99
#